data_AF-A0A6L3YW69-F1
#
_entry.id   AF-A0A6L3YW69-F1
#
_cell.length_a   1.000
_cell.length_b   1.000
_cell.length_c   1.000
_cell.angle_alpha   90.00
_cell.angle_beta   90.00
_cell.angle_gamma   90.00
#
_symmetry.space_group_name_H-M   'P 1'
#
loop_
_entity.id
_entity.type
_entity.pdbx_description
1 polymer ?
#
loop_
_entity_poly.entity_id
_entity_poly.type
_entity_poly.pdbx_seq_one_letter_code
_entity_poly.pdbx_strand_id
1 'polypeptide(L)'
;MQETSWALEIAKIFPTTIISLGVGYIAYMQWKTAHTKVIIDLFDKRLAIYEAVLEAVTLSNIDDGTGKQLQKSHSMLFRARSDATFLFGEDVASIITEIIKCVSLQRRNERRLDRDLTEDARERLANELELSANRQDKLARDFQTMCLPFMQIITKKIRSPAEWVRDKNAARWRYADEVQLRQRRE
;
A
#
# COMPACT_ATOMS: atom_id res chain seq x y z
N MET A 1 -62.02 27.87 17.78
CA MET A 1 -61.44 26.90 16.84
C MET A 1 -60.11 27.43 16.30
N GLN A 2 -59.05 27.48 17.11
CA GLN A 2 -57.74 28.01 16.71
C GLN A 2 -56.57 27.07 17.08
N GLU A 3 -56.83 26.05 17.92
CA GLU A 3 -55.84 25.08 18.40
C GLU A 3 -55.43 24.00 17.40
N THR A 4 -56.14 23.84 16.27
CA THR A 4 -55.75 22.84 15.25
C THR A 4 -54.64 23.35 14.32
N SER A 5 -54.37 24.66 14.27
CA SER A 5 -53.40 25.24 13.33
C SER A 5 -51.94 24.98 13.72
N TRP A 6 -51.57 25.14 15.00
CA TRP A 6 -50.20 25.00 15.47
C TRP A 6 -49.69 23.53 15.43
N ALA A 7 -50.56 22.57 15.74
CA ALA A 7 -50.22 21.15 15.66
C ALA A 7 -49.98 20.70 14.21
N LEU A 8 -50.77 21.23 13.26
CA LEU A 8 -50.59 21.00 11.83
C LEU A 8 -49.33 21.65 11.26
N GLU A 9 -48.90 22.80 11.80
CA GLU A 9 -47.63 23.42 11.43
C GLU A 9 -46.42 22.64 11.92
N ILE A 10 -46.45 22.15 13.17
CA ILE A 10 -45.38 21.31 13.72
C ILE A 10 -45.27 19.99 12.94
N ALA A 11 -46.41 19.39 12.57
CA ALA A 11 -46.45 18.15 11.78
C ALA A 11 -45.76 18.26 10.41
N LYS A 12 -45.68 19.46 9.82
CA LYS A 12 -45.01 19.70 8.52
C LYS A 12 -43.48 19.71 8.62
N ILE A 13 -42.91 19.97 9.80
CA ILE A 13 -41.45 20.07 10.01
C ILE A 13 -40.82 18.69 10.28
N PHE A 14 -41.60 17.74 10.78
CA PHE A 14 -41.17 16.36 10.98
C PHE A 14 -40.64 15.68 9.71
N PRO A 15 -41.36 15.66 8.57
CA PRO A 15 -40.87 15.00 7.37
C PRO A 15 -39.60 15.65 6.82
N THR A 16 -39.48 16.99 6.85
CA THR A 16 -38.24 17.68 6.42
C THR A 16 -37.05 17.35 7.31
N THR A 17 -37.28 17.19 8.61
CA THR A 17 -36.22 16.81 9.57
C THR A 17 -35.78 15.36 9.34
N ILE A 18 -36.72 14.44 9.13
CA ILE A 18 -36.44 13.02 8.84
C ILE A 18 -35.67 12.88 7.53
N ILE A 19 -36.10 13.58 6.48
CA ILE A 19 -35.41 13.57 5.18
C ILE A 19 -33.99 14.13 5.32
N SER A 20 -33.82 15.24 6.05
CA SER A 20 -32.50 15.85 6.28
C SER A 20 -31.56 14.91 7.04
N LEU A 21 -32.05 14.22 8.07
CA LEU A 21 -31.29 13.19 8.80
C LEU A 21 -30.93 12.00 7.89
N GLY A 22 -31.88 11.56 7.05
CA GLY A 22 -31.66 10.49 6.08
C GLY A 22 -30.56 10.83 5.06
N VAL A 23 -30.60 12.03 4.48
CA VAL A 23 -29.58 12.52 3.53
C VAL A 23 -28.22 12.64 4.22
N GLY A 24 -28.17 13.18 5.44
CA GLY A 24 -26.93 13.26 6.22
C GLY A 24 -26.32 11.88 6.51
N TYR A 25 -27.16 10.88 6.83
CA TYR A 25 -26.71 9.52 7.03
C TYR A 25 -26.15 8.87 5.75
N ILE A 26 -26.84 9.05 4.62
CA ILE A 26 -26.38 8.54 3.31
C ILE A 26 -25.05 9.19 2.92
N ALA A 27 -24.93 10.52 3.07
CA ALA A 27 -23.69 11.24 2.78
C ALA A 27 -22.52 10.76 3.65
N TYR A 28 -22.77 10.48 4.94
CA TYR A 28 -21.77 9.90 5.83
C TYR A 28 -21.32 8.51 5.38
N MET A 29 -22.27 7.64 5.00
CA MET A 29 -21.93 6.32 4.46
C MET A 29 -21.14 6.42 3.16
N GLN A 30 -21.51 7.34 2.26
CA GLN A 30 -20.79 7.59 1.02
C GLN A 30 -19.36 8.05 1.28
N TRP A 31 -19.16 9.00 2.20
CA TRP A 31 -17.83 9.45 2.59
C TRP A 31 -16.98 8.31 3.15
N LYS A 32 -17.54 7.49 4.03
CA LYS A 32 -16.85 6.31 4.60
C LYS A 32 -16.46 5.32 3.50
N THR A 33 -17.36 5.01 2.57
CA THR A 33 -17.09 4.09 1.46
C THR A 33 -16.03 4.65 0.51
N ALA A 34 -16.11 5.94 0.17
CA ALA A 34 -15.11 6.60 -0.67
C ALA A 34 -13.74 6.58 -0.01
N HIS A 35 -13.66 6.83 1.30
CA HIS A 35 -12.39 6.80 2.03
C HIS A 35 -11.78 5.39 2.05
N THR A 36 -12.58 4.35 2.33
CA THR A 36 -12.10 2.96 2.28
C THR A 36 -11.64 2.59 0.87
N LYS A 37 -12.37 3.03 -0.17
CA LYS A 37 -12.01 2.76 -1.56
C LYS A 37 -10.66 3.36 -1.94
N VAL A 38 -10.36 4.59 -1.50
CA VAL A 38 -9.07 5.24 -1.76
C VAL A 38 -7.91 4.47 -1.12
N ILE A 39 -8.10 3.94 0.10
CA ILE A 39 -7.08 3.14 0.78
C ILE A 39 -6.80 1.85 0.02
N ILE A 40 -7.85 1.15 -0.42
CA ILE A 40 -7.71 -0.09 -1.20
C ILE A 40 -7.05 0.20 -2.56
N ASP A 41 -7.47 1.25 -3.26
CA ASP A 41 -6.88 1.64 -4.55
C ASP A 41 -5.38 1.98 -4.42
N LEU A 42 -4.97 2.61 -3.32
CA LEU A 42 -3.56 2.87 -3.05
C LEU A 42 -2.79 1.57 -2.76
N PHE A 43 -3.40 0.64 -2.01
CA PHE A 43 -2.82 -0.65 -1.74
C PHE A 43 -2.64 -1.48 -3.02
N ASP A 44 -3.66 -1.53 -3.88
CA ASP A 44 -3.62 -2.24 -5.17
C ASP A 44 -2.51 -1.69 -6.07
N LYS A 45 -2.35 -0.35 -6.13
CA LYS A 45 -1.25 0.28 -6.88
C LYS A 45 0.12 -0.09 -6.34
N ARG A 46 0.28 -0.16 -5.02
CA ARG A 46 1.54 -0.58 -4.37
C ARG A 46 1.84 -2.05 -4.60
N LEU A 47 0.83 -2.91 -4.50
CA LEU A 47 0.93 -4.33 -4.79
C LEU A 47 1.32 -4.58 -6.24
N ALA A 48 0.72 -3.86 -7.19
CA ALA A 48 1.07 -3.99 -8.61
C ALA A 48 2.55 -3.68 -8.91
N ILE A 49 3.14 -2.68 -8.23
CA ILE A 49 4.57 -2.39 -8.36
C ILE A 49 5.42 -3.50 -7.74
N TYR A 50 5.03 -3.96 -6.56
CA TYR A 50 5.71 -5.06 -5.88
C TYR A 50 5.75 -6.32 -6.75
N GLU A 51 4.61 -6.70 -7.31
CA GLU A 51 4.50 -7.83 -8.25
C GLU A 51 5.33 -7.59 -9.52
N ALA A 52 5.29 -6.40 -10.10
CA ALA A 52 6.07 -6.08 -11.30
C ALA A 52 7.58 -6.18 -11.08
N VAL A 53 8.09 -5.77 -9.90
CA VAL A 53 9.52 -5.90 -9.56
C VAL A 53 9.89 -7.36 -9.36
N LEU A 54 9.06 -8.13 -8.65
CA LEU A 54 9.32 -9.56 -8.45
C LEU A 54 9.28 -10.34 -9.75
N GLU A 55 8.25 -10.11 -10.59
CA GLU A 55 8.15 -10.73 -11.91
C GLU A 55 9.38 -10.40 -12.75
N ALA A 56 9.84 -9.14 -12.73
CA ALA A 56 11.04 -8.76 -13.47
C ALA A 56 12.32 -9.44 -12.95
N VAL A 57 12.48 -9.59 -11.63
CA VAL A 57 13.60 -10.34 -11.04
C VAL A 57 13.53 -11.82 -11.40
N THR A 58 12.34 -12.43 -11.40
CA THR A 58 12.17 -13.82 -11.85
C THR A 58 12.50 -13.96 -13.34
N LEU A 59 12.02 -13.03 -14.19
CA LEU A 59 12.27 -13.03 -15.63
C LEU A 59 13.74 -12.82 -15.99
N SER A 60 14.52 -12.09 -15.19
CA SER A 60 15.97 -11.95 -15.43
C SER A 60 16.76 -13.21 -15.09
N ASN A 61 16.21 -14.10 -14.24
CA ASN A 61 16.86 -15.36 -13.87
C ASN A 61 16.51 -16.50 -14.83
N ILE A 62 15.50 -16.33 -15.68
CA ILE A 62 15.11 -17.32 -16.68
C ILE A 62 16.01 -17.13 -17.91
N ASP A 63 16.85 -18.12 -18.18
CA ASP A 63 17.59 -18.21 -19.44
C ASP A 63 16.70 -18.85 -20.51
N ASP A 64 16.28 -18.03 -21.49
CA ASP A 64 15.51 -18.46 -22.66
C ASP A 64 16.39 -18.67 -23.91
N GLY A 65 17.71 -18.53 -23.77
CA GLY A 65 18.70 -18.57 -24.86
C GLY A 65 18.53 -17.47 -25.92
N THR A 66 17.52 -16.61 -25.81
CA THR A 66 17.15 -15.60 -26.82
C THR A 66 17.39 -14.18 -26.29
N GLY A 67 17.56 -14.02 -24.96
CA GLY A 67 17.76 -12.74 -24.28
C GLY A 67 16.53 -11.83 -24.30
N LYS A 68 15.37 -12.34 -24.73
CA LYS A 68 14.11 -11.57 -24.82
C LYS A 68 13.51 -11.35 -23.44
N GLN A 69 13.53 -12.37 -22.57
CA GLN A 69 13.04 -12.21 -21.19
C GLN A 69 13.87 -11.19 -20.40
N LEU A 70 15.18 -11.19 -20.59
CA LEU A 70 16.06 -10.21 -19.93
C LEU A 70 15.79 -8.77 -20.40
N GLN A 71 15.49 -8.58 -21.68
CA GLN A 71 15.07 -7.27 -22.19
C GLN A 71 13.71 -6.84 -21.63
N LYS A 72 12.75 -7.78 -21.53
CA LYS A 72 11.43 -7.52 -20.95
C LYS A 72 11.55 -7.14 -19.47
N SER A 73 12.31 -7.92 -18.69
CA SER A 73 12.63 -7.64 -17.28
C SER A 73 13.19 -6.24 -17.10
N HIS A 74 14.19 -5.87 -17.91
CA HIS A 74 14.80 -4.55 -17.85
C HIS A 74 13.78 -3.43 -18.09
N SER A 75 12.93 -3.55 -19.12
CA SER A 75 11.88 -2.56 -19.39
C SER A 75 10.85 -2.46 -18.25
N MET A 76 10.49 -3.59 -17.64
CA MET A 76 9.56 -3.63 -16.51
C MET A 76 10.14 -2.94 -15.28
N LEU A 77 11.42 -3.18 -14.95
CA LEU A 77 12.09 -2.54 -13.82
C LEU A 77 12.18 -1.02 -13.97
N PHE A 78 12.46 -0.51 -15.18
CA PHE A 78 12.48 0.94 -15.42
C PHE A 78 11.12 1.60 -15.18
N ARG A 79 10.05 0.95 -15.64
CA ARG A 79 8.68 1.43 -15.40
C ARG A 79 8.33 1.36 -13.92
N ALA A 80 8.59 0.23 -13.28
CA ALA A 80 8.35 0.03 -11.85
C ALA A 80 9.13 1.04 -10.99
N ARG A 81 10.37 1.41 -11.36
CA ARG A 81 11.14 2.45 -10.67
C ARG A 81 10.43 3.81 -10.73
N SER A 82 9.95 4.21 -11.90
CA SER A 82 9.24 5.48 -12.08
C SER A 82 8.00 5.54 -11.19
N ASP A 83 7.21 4.47 -11.20
CA ASP A 83 5.97 4.39 -10.42
C ASP A 83 6.27 4.28 -8.90
N ALA A 84 7.33 3.58 -8.53
CA ALA A 84 7.75 3.42 -7.13
C ALA A 84 8.23 4.73 -6.49
N THR A 85 8.89 5.59 -7.27
CA THR A 85 9.36 6.90 -6.81
C THR A 85 8.19 7.75 -6.29
N PHE A 86 7.02 7.64 -6.92
CA PHE A 86 5.82 8.36 -6.50
C PHE A 86 5.09 7.70 -5.32
N LEU A 87 5.02 6.36 -5.28
CA LEU A 87 4.17 5.63 -4.31
C LEU A 87 4.86 5.24 -3.00
N PHE A 88 6.19 5.03 -3.04
CA PHE A 88 7.01 4.60 -1.91
C PHE A 88 8.09 5.61 -1.53
N GLY A 89 8.52 6.46 -2.47
CA GLY A 89 9.59 7.44 -2.28
C GLY A 89 10.96 6.95 -2.75
N GLU A 90 11.98 7.74 -2.45
CA GLU A 90 13.34 7.58 -3.01
C GLU A 90 14.05 6.31 -2.51
N ASP A 91 13.82 5.89 -1.26
CA ASP A 91 14.51 4.73 -0.68
C ASP A 91 14.22 3.44 -1.46
N VAL A 92 12.95 3.20 -1.78
CA VAL A 92 12.53 2.03 -2.57
C VAL A 92 12.97 2.16 -4.03
N ALA A 93 12.88 3.36 -4.61
CA ALA A 93 13.35 3.61 -5.96
C ALA A 93 14.87 3.40 -6.11
N SER A 94 15.65 3.69 -5.07
CA SER A 94 17.09 3.46 -5.01
C SER A 94 17.42 1.96 -5.07
N ILE A 95 16.72 1.11 -4.32
CA ILE A 95 16.91 -0.34 -4.40
C ILE A 95 16.54 -0.88 -5.78
N ILE A 96 15.42 -0.44 -6.36
CA ILE A 96 15.06 -0.85 -7.74
C ILE A 96 16.15 -0.43 -8.72
N THR A 97 16.76 0.74 -8.52
CA THR A 97 17.90 1.20 -9.34
C THR A 97 19.12 0.29 -9.22
N GLU A 98 19.42 -0.20 -8.01
CA GLU A 98 20.49 -1.18 -7.81
C GLU A 98 20.17 -2.52 -8.47
N ILE A 99 18.91 -2.98 -8.42
CA ILE A 99 18.46 -4.18 -9.14
C ILE A 99 18.64 -4.00 -10.64
N ILE A 100 18.25 -2.85 -11.20
CA ILE A 100 18.46 -2.52 -12.62
C ILE A 100 19.94 -2.61 -13.00
N LYS A 101 20.85 -2.12 -12.14
CA LYS A 101 22.30 -2.21 -12.39
C LYS A 101 22.79 -3.66 -12.44
N CYS A 102 22.34 -4.51 -11.52
CA CYS A 102 22.65 -5.94 -11.51
C CYS A 102 22.18 -6.62 -12.81
N VAL A 103 20.92 -6.43 -13.18
CA VAL A 103 20.33 -6.99 -14.41
C VAL A 103 21.06 -6.49 -15.67
N SER A 104 21.45 -5.22 -15.70
CA SER A 104 22.23 -4.64 -16.81
C SER A 104 23.62 -5.25 -16.93
N LEU A 105 24.27 -5.54 -15.79
CA LEU A 105 25.58 -6.17 -15.73
C LEU A 105 25.52 -7.63 -16.19
N GLN A 106 24.50 -8.38 -15.74
CA GLN A 106 24.24 -9.73 -16.19
C GLN A 106 24.08 -9.78 -17.72
N ARG A 107 23.23 -8.92 -18.29
CA ARG A 107 23.05 -8.81 -19.75
C ARG A 107 24.35 -8.54 -20.50
N ARG A 108 25.20 -7.69 -19.95
CA ARG A 108 26.50 -7.36 -20.56
C ARG A 108 27.44 -8.56 -20.50
N ASN A 109 27.41 -9.32 -19.42
CA ASN A 109 28.27 -10.49 -19.22
C ASN A 109 27.80 -11.69 -20.05
N GLU A 110 26.50 -11.97 -20.15
CA GLU A 110 25.96 -13.00 -21.05
C GLU A 110 26.39 -12.77 -22.51
N ARG A 111 26.30 -11.53 -23.00
CA ARG A 111 26.79 -11.14 -24.34
C ARG A 111 28.29 -11.32 -24.54
N ARG A 112 29.07 -11.35 -23.45
CA ARG A 112 30.52 -11.60 -23.51
C ARG A 112 30.79 -13.10 -23.51
N LEU A 113 30.01 -13.89 -22.79
CA LEU A 113 30.15 -15.35 -22.70
C LEU A 113 29.96 -16.04 -24.06
N ASP A 114 29.11 -15.47 -24.92
CA ASP A 114 28.88 -15.91 -26.30
C ASP A 114 30.07 -15.63 -27.26
N ARG A 115 31.15 -15.00 -26.77
CA ARG A 115 32.37 -14.77 -27.54
C ARG A 115 33.38 -15.87 -27.28
N ASP A 116 34.21 -16.15 -28.27
CA ASP A 116 35.32 -17.09 -28.14
C ASP A 116 36.33 -16.54 -27.11
N LEU A 117 36.30 -17.11 -25.91
CA LEU A 117 37.02 -16.69 -24.72
C LEU A 117 37.94 -17.81 -24.26
N THR A 118 39.12 -17.46 -23.80
CA THR A 118 40.02 -18.38 -23.07
C THR A 118 39.33 -18.95 -21.83
N GLU A 119 39.61 -20.19 -21.44
CA GLU A 119 39.01 -20.86 -20.26
C GLU A 119 39.11 -20.00 -18.99
N ASP A 120 40.28 -19.44 -18.68
CA ASP A 120 40.47 -18.55 -17.52
C ASP A 120 39.54 -17.32 -17.55
N ALA A 121 39.25 -16.78 -18.73
CA ALA A 121 38.36 -15.63 -18.89
C ALA A 121 36.89 -16.04 -18.74
N ARG A 122 36.53 -17.25 -19.15
CA ARG A 122 35.19 -17.83 -18.98
C ARG A 122 34.90 -18.09 -17.50
N GLU A 123 35.84 -18.66 -16.76
CA GLU A 123 35.70 -18.94 -15.33
C GLU A 123 35.54 -17.66 -14.50
N ARG A 124 36.34 -16.62 -14.78
CA ARG A 124 36.19 -15.31 -14.14
C ARG A 124 34.81 -14.70 -14.39
N LEU A 125 34.31 -14.80 -15.62
CA LEU A 125 33.01 -14.26 -16.00
C LEU A 125 31.86 -15.03 -15.34
N ALA A 126 31.98 -16.36 -15.21
CA ALA A 126 31.03 -17.19 -14.49
C ALA A 126 30.96 -16.81 -13.00
N ASN A 127 32.10 -16.64 -12.35
CA ASN A 127 32.16 -16.17 -10.96
C ASN A 127 31.55 -14.77 -10.78
N GLU A 128 31.80 -13.84 -11.72
CA GLU A 128 31.18 -12.52 -11.71
C GLU A 128 29.65 -12.59 -11.86
N LEU A 129 29.16 -13.47 -12.74
CA LEU A 129 27.72 -13.70 -12.95
C LEU A 129 27.08 -14.25 -11.66
N GLU A 130 27.68 -15.25 -11.03
CA GLU A 130 27.19 -15.82 -9.78
C GLU A 130 27.15 -14.77 -8.65
N LEU A 131 28.21 -13.96 -8.50
CA LEU A 131 28.24 -12.86 -7.53
C LEU A 131 27.12 -11.84 -7.80
N SER A 132 26.88 -11.51 -9.07
CA SER A 132 25.84 -10.57 -9.48
C SER A 132 24.43 -11.10 -9.20
N ALA A 133 24.20 -12.38 -9.43
CA ALA A 133 22.93 -13.06 -9.13
C ALA A 133 22.67 -13.13 -7.62
N ASN A 134 23.69 -13.48 -6.83
CA ASN A 134 23.62 -13.48 -5.36
C ASN A 134 23.31 -12.08 -4.81
N ARG A 135 23.93 -11.04 -5.39
CA ARG A 135 23.64 -9.64 -5.02
C ARG A 135 22.21 -9.25 -5.39
N GLN A 136 21.74 -9.66 -6.56
CA GLN A 136 20.36 -9.39 -6.99
C GLN A 136 19.33 -10.04 -6.07
N ASP A 137 19.54 -11.31 -5.67
CA ASP A 137 18.64 -12.02 -4.77
C ASP A 137 18.60 -11.36 -3.38
N LYS A 138 19.75 -10.88 -2.88
CA LYS A 138 19.81 -10.07 -1.67
C LYS A 138 19.01 -8.76 -1.82
N LEU A 139 19.21 -8.01 -2.90
CA LEU A 139 18.48 -6.76 -3.15
C LEU A 139 16.97 -6.99 -3.29
N ALA A 140 16.55 -8.11 -3.87
CA ALA A 140 15.14 -8.48 -3.96
C ALA A 140 14.53 -8.72 -2.56
N ARG A 141 15.27 -9.40 -1.66
CA ARG A 141 14.84 -9.57 -0.25
C ARG A 141 14.81 -8.25 0.52
N ASP A 142 15.80 -7.39 0.31
CA ASP A 142 15.85 -6.06 0.93
C ASP A 142 14.65 -5.21 0.44
N PHE A 143 14.36 -5.23 -0.88
CA PHE A 143 13.18 -4.59 -1.47
C PHE A 143 11.88 -5.07 -0.81
N GLN A 144 11.69 -6.38 -0.67
CA GLN A 144 10.51 -6.95 -0.01
C GLN A 144 10.37 -6.41 1.42
N THR A 145 11.47 -6.42 2.18
CA THR A 145 11.50 -5.96 3.56
C THR A 145 11.14 -4.47 3.67
N MET A 146 11.64 -3.63 2.75
CA MET A 146 11.30 -2.20 2.73
C MET A 146 9.86 -1.93 2.30
N CYS A 147 9.25 -2.82 1.50
CA CYS A 147 7.85 -2.68 1.09
C CYS A 147 6.88 -3.10 2.21
N LEU A 148 7.26 -4.01 3.12
CA LEU A 148 6.40 -4.50 4.21
C LEU A 148 5.61 -3.42 4.97
N PRO A 149 6.20 -2.30 5.45
CA PRO A 149 5.45 -1.26 6.15
C PRO A 149 4.36 -0.62 5.29
N PHE A 150 4.54 -0.58 3.97
CA PHE A 150 3.58 -0.01 3.02
C PHE A 150 2.48 -0.98 2.60
N MET A 151 2.70 -2.28 2.80
CA MET A 151 1.76 -3.37 2.50
C MET A 151 0.81 -3.66 3.67
N GLN A 152 0.95 -2.96 4.79
CA GLN A 152 -0.01 -3.04 5.87
C GLN A 152 -1.18 -2.11 5.55
N ILE A 153 -2.40 -2.66 5.46
CA ILE A 153 -3.61 -1.86 5.41
C ILE A 153 -3.81 -1.28 6.82
N ILE A 154 -3.23 -0.11 7.08
CA ILE A 154 -3.47 0.64 8.32
C ILE A 154 -4.87 1.24 8.21
N THR A 155 -5.89 0.44 8.48
CA THR A 155 -7.23 0.99 8.70
C THR A 155 -7.22 1.72 10.03
N LYS A 156 -6.97 3.04 10.04
CA LYS A 156 -7.41 3.85 11.18
C LYS A 156 -8.91 3.63 11.31
N LYS A 157 -9.34 2.95 12.38
CA LYS A 157 -10.76 2.70 12.63
C LYS A 157 -11.45 4.05 12.78
N ILE A 158 -12.07 4.54 11.71
CA ILE A 158 -12.90 5.75 11.74
C ILE A 158 -14.12 5.37 12.58
N ARG A 159 -14.16 5.87 13.82
CA ARG A 159 -15.26 5.62 14.76
C ARG A 159 -16.54 6.13 14.12
N SER A 160 -17.58 5.30 14.14
CA SER A 160 -18.91 5.76 13.77
C SER A 160 -19.43 6.79 14.77
N PRO A 161 -20.34 7.71 14.38
CA PRO A 161 -21.00 8.63 15.31
C PRO A 161 -21.64 7.91 16.50
N ALA A 162 -22.22 6.73 16.28
CA ALA A 162 -22.78 5.90 17.35
C ALA A 162 -21.71 5.36 18.32
N GLU A 163 -20.56 4.90 17.82
CA GLU A 163 -19.41 4.51 18.65
C GLU A 163 -18.83 5.72 19.40
N TRP A 164 -18.76 6.89 18.77
CA TRP A 164 -18.30 8.12 19.42
C TRP A 164 -19.23 8.54 20.57
N VAL A 165 -20.55 8.51 20.36
CA VAL A 165 -21.53 8.78 21.41
C VAL A 165 -21.43 7.76 22.55
N ARG A 166 -21.28 6.48 22.22
CA ARG A 166 -21.13 5.40 23.21
C ARG A 166 -19.86 5.58 24.05
N ASP A 167 -18.73 5.90 23.43
CA ASP A 167 -17.47 6.17 24.11
C ASP A 167 -17.55 7.41 25.02
N LYS A 168 -18.19 8.48 24.53
CA LYS A 168 -18.40 9.70 25.32
C LYS A 168 -19.31 9.44 26.53
N ASN A 169 -20.35 8.63 26.35
CA ASN A 169 -21.20 8.22 27.47
C ASN A 169 -20.42 7.34 28.45
N ALA A 170 -19.65 6.36 27.99
CA ALA A 170 -18.83 5.51 28.84
C ALA A 170 -17.78 6.30 29.65
N ALA A 171 -17.17 7.33 29.07
CA ALA A 171 -16.26 8.23 29.79
C ALA A 171 -16.96 9.03 30.90
N ARG A 172 -18.22 9.45 30.67
CA ARG A 172 -19.03 10.14 31.71
C ARG A 172 -19.35 9.21 32.89
N TRP A 173 -19.70 7.95 32.61
CA TRP A 173 -19.97 6.96 33.65
C TRP A 173 -18.74 6.66 34.51
N ARG A 174 -17.55 6.50 33.89
CA ARG A 174 -16.30 6.32 34.64
C ARG A 174 -15.96 7.49 35.55
N TYR A 175 -16.20 8.73 35.10
CA TYR A 175 -16.00 9.91 35.93
C TYR A 175 -16.98 9.95 37.11
N ALA A 176 -18.24 9.59 36.89
CA ALA A 176 -19.23 9.51 37.97
C ALA A 176 -18.88 8.43 39.01
N ASP A 177 -18.42 7.25 38.55
CA ASP A 177 -17.97 6.17 39.44
C ASP A 177 -16.72 6.56 40.26
N GLU A 178 -15.75 7.26 39.64
CA GLU A 178 -14.56 7.77 40.34
C GLU A 178 -14.92 8.79 41.43
N VAL A 179 -15.89 9.68 41.17
CA VAL A 179 -16.36 10.66 42.16
C VAL A 179 -17.05 9.96 43.33
N GLN A 180 -17.90 8.96 43.08
CA GLN A 180 -18.56 8.19 44.13
C GLN A 180 -17.57 7.38 44.98
N LEU A 181 -16.51 6.82 44.38
CA LEU A 181 -15.47 6.06 45.09
C LEU A 181 -14.55 6.94 45.94
N ARG A 182 -14.44 8.24 45.65
CA ARG A 182 -13.73 9.20 46.51
C ARG A 182 -14.58 9.59 47.72
N GLN A 183 -15.87 9.86 47.51
CA GLN A 183 -16.80 10.22 48.59
C GLN A 183 -17.04 9.09 49.61
N ARG A 184 -16.85 7.81 49.24
CA ARG A 184 -16.91 6.69 50.20
C ARG A 184 -15.61 6.42 50.97
N ARG A 185 -14.51 7.07 50.61
CA ARG A 185 -13.19 6.91 51.25
C ARG A 185 -12.87 8.01 52.26
N GLU A 186 -13.71 9.04 52.33
CA GLU A 186 -13.75 10.09 53.37
C GLU A 186 -14.79 9.72 54.43
#